data_AF-A0A497FQZ6-F1
#
_entry.id   AF-A0A497FQZ6-F1
#
_cell.length_a   1.000
_cell.length_b   1.000
_cell.length_c   1.000
_cell.angle_alpha   90.00
_cell.angle_beta   90.00
_cell.angle_gamma   90.00
#
_symmetry.space_group_name_H-M   'P 1'
#
loop_
_entity.id
_entity.type
_entity.pdbx_description
1 polymer ?
#
loop_
_entity_poly.entity_id
_entity_poly.type
_entity_poly.pdbx_seq_one_letter_code
_entity_poly.pdbx_strand_id
1 'polypeptide(L)'
;MNKRRYVWIRAGGVPDTRLHVLMVAPPGASKSFWLEQFIQGDHAILRDSGIEVGYIQQTTAAGFVGTTRFVNGGRVYEPGLAEIYKNAILGVEEFSDLTNAFQTEHGRQLENALLTALDSGRVEKSLASGEIRYVTHVTLQCGVQPARYDMSGGLGRRFLFIVFIPSERDFETLKWARRAATGKRLNPLRVDRIRMGIRDIIRKLDKVQDVEIDERLYRFFDRKTDQFRILHFEEELWERLAIGYTVMRGRVDRVLRVTVDDELLRIIERAVADRRKVQRGAAYLQVFVALKDLGGEATPRELRDRLTWYSLDWSQSSPLIADLMRMGALEHSGNKVKLAWSW
;
A
#
# COMPACT_ATOMS: atom_id res chain seq x y z
N MET A 1 20.68 -3.06 0.62
CA MET A 1 21.77 -3.00 -0.40
C MET A 1 22.19 -1.57 -0.70
N ASN A 2 21.34 -0.73 -1.32
CA ASN A 2 21.74 0.60 -1.81
C ASN A 2 22.41 1.47 -0.74
N LYS A 3 21.80 1.61 0.45
CA LYS A 3 22.34 2.37 1.59
C LYS A 3 23.73 1.95 2.07
N ARG A 4 24.19 0.74 1.75
CA ARG A 4 25.53 0.25 2.12
C ARG A 4 26.56 0.40 1.02
N ARG A 5 26.13 0.36 -0.25
CA ARG A 5 27.01 0.23 -1.42
C ARG A 5 26.94 1.40 -2.39
N TYR A 6 26.02 2.34 -2.18
CA TYR A 6 25.90 3.56 -2.99
C TYR A 6 25.74 3.25 -4.48
N VAL A 7 24.94 2.21 -4.81
CA VAL A 7 24.76 1.74 -6.20
C VAL A 7 23.78 2.60 -7.01
N TRP A 8 22.96 3.39 -6.34
CA TRP A 8 22.10 4.37 -6.96
C TRP A 8 22.21 5.64 -6.14
N ILE A 9 22.68 6.72 -6.77
CA ILE A 9 22.98 8.01 -6.15
C ILE A 9 22.19 9.10 -6.87
N ARG A 10 21.59 10.01 -6.10
CA ARG A 10 20.89 11.18 -6.61
C ARG A 10 21.32 12.42 -5.85
N ALA A 11 21.76 13.45 -6.57
CA ALA A 11 22.23 14.71 -5.99
C ALA A 11 23.25 14.52 -4.84
N GLY A 12 24.15 13.54 -4.98
CA GLY A 12 25.16 13.20 -3.97
C GLY A 12 24.66 12.39 -2.76
N GLY A 13 23.36 12.10 -2.67
CA GLY A 13 22.76 11.27 -1.63
C GLY A 13 22.38 9.87 -2.11
N VAL A 14 22.16 8.95 -1.15
CA VAL A 14 21.62 7.62 -1.44
C VAL A 14 20.10 7.62 -1.22
N PRO A 15 19.28 7.59 -2.29
CA PRO A 15 17.83 7.53 -2.16
C PRO A 15 17.38 6.26 -1.43
N ASP A 16 16.25 6.39 -0.72
CA ASP A 16 15.55 5.23 -0.19
C ASP A 16 14.93 4.45 -1.35
N THR A 17 15.11 3.13 -1.33
CA THR A 17 14.66 2.22 -2.40
C THR A 17 13.48 1.36 -1.96
N ARG A 18 13.00 1.55 -0.73
CA ARG A 18 11.84 0.83 -0.21
C ARG A 18 10.57 1.35 -0.88
N LEU A 19 9.65 0.43 -1.11
CA LEU A 19 8.34 0.71 -1.65
C LEU A 19 7.30 0.09 -0.73
N HIS A 20 6.60 0.93 0.02
CA HIS A 20 5.52 0.49 0.90
C HIS A 20 4.26 0.27 0.06
N VAL A 21 3.52 -0.80 0.31
CA VAL A 21 2.29 -1.13 -0.43
C VAL A 21 1.10 -1.10 0.50
N LEU A 22 0.02 -0.43 0.08
CA LEU A 22 -1.25 -0.38 0.81
C LEU A 22 -2.39 -0.85 -0.09
N MET A 23 -3.00 -1.97 0.27
CA MET A 23 -4.23 -2.45 -0.36
C MET A 23 -5.45 -1.78 0.28
N VAL A 24 -6.22 -1.07 -0.52
CA VAL A 24 -7.46 -0.39 -0.12
C VAL A 24 -8.64 -1.20 -0.63
N ALA A 25 -9.34 -1.88 0.27
CA ALA A 25 -10.47 -2.74 -0.10
C ALA A 25 -11.47 -2.88 1.07
N PRO A 26 -12.78 -3.07 0.79
CA PRO A 26 -13.78 -3.23 1.83
C PRO A 26 -13.57 -4.52 2.65
N PRO A 27 -14.24 -4.66 3.81
CA PRO A 27 -14.27 -5.92 4.55
C PRO A 27 -14.71 -7.10 3.65
N GLY A 28 -14.14 -8.29 3.88
CA GLY A 28 -14.45 -9.48 3.09
C GLY A 28 -13.82 -9.55 1.68
N ALA A 29 -13.16 -8.50 1.20
CA ALA A 29 -12.53 -8.45 -0.13
C ALA A 29 -11.06 -8.96 -0.14
N SER A 30 -10.80 -10.06 0.57
CA SER A 30 -9.54 -10.82 0.50
C SER A 30 -8.23 -10.11 0.91
N LYS A 31 -8.28 -8.99 1.65
CA LYS A 31 -7.06 -8.30 2.15
C LYS A 31 -6.16 -9.21 2.99
N SER A 32 -6.72 -9.87 3.99
CA SER A 32 -5.97 -10.78 4.88
C SER A 32 -5.42 -11.95 4.10
N PHE A 33 -6.24 -12.56 3.23
CA PHE A 33 -5.80 -13.64 2.35
C PHE A 33 -4.65 -13.20 1.44
N TRP A 34 -4.69 -11.97 0.89
CA TRP A 34 -3.58 -11.41 0.11
C TRP A 34 -2.31 -11.30 0.96
N LEU A 35 -2.37 -10.77 2.19
CA LEU A 35 -1.20 -10.73 3.07
C LEU A 35 -0.67 -12.13 3.39
N GLU A 36 -1.55 -13.09 3.68
CA GLU A 36 -1.18 -14.49 3.93
C GLU A 36 -0.43 -15.10 2.73
N GLN A 37 -0.93 -14.92 1.50
CA GLN A 37 -0.25 -15.47 0.31
C GLN A 37 1.21 -15.01 0.15
N PHE A 38 1.57 -13.83 0.67
CA PHE A 38 2.92 -13.30 0.56
C PHE A 38 3.74 -13.54 1.83
N ILE A 39 3.17 -13.29 3.02
CA ILE A 39 3.91 -13.07 4.26
C ILE A 39 3.71 -14.19 5.27
N GLN A 40 2.48 -14.72 5.41
CA GLN A 40 2.11 -15.56 6.55
C GLN A 40 1.60 -16.95 6.14
N GLY A 41 2.07 -17.98 6.85
CA GLY A 41 1.65 -19.36 6.66
C GLY A 41 2.59 -20.15 5.75
N ASP A 42 2.34 -21.45 5.62
CA ASP A 42 3.24 -22.36 4.90
C ASP A 42 3.20 -22.18 3.38
N HIS A 43 2.13 -21.58 2.88
CA HIS A 43 1.95 -21.28 1.46
C HIS A 43 2.54 -19.91 1.05
N ALA A 44 2.99 -19.10 2.02
CA ALA A 44 3.50 -17.76 1.79
C ALA A 44 4.76 -17.76 0.93
N ILE A 45 4.77 -17.00 -0.16
CA ILE A 45 5.86 -17.04 -1.14
C ILE A 45 7.13 -16.29 -0.72
N LEU A 46 7.04 -15.34 0.22
CA LEU A 46 8.21 -14.60 0.72
C LEU A 46 8.89 -15.32 1.89
N ARG A 47 8.18 -16.21 2.59
CA ARG A 47 8.76 -17.02 3.65
C ARG A 47 9.86 -17.92 3.09
N ASP A 48 10.98 -18.01 3.79
CA ASP A 48 12.18 -18.76 3.39
C ASP A 48 12.74 -18.37 2.01
N SER A 49 12.33 -17.25 1.43
CA SER A 49 12.83 -16.78 0.13
C SER A 49 14.18 -16.04 0.23
N GLY A 50 14.68 -15.82 1.44
CA GLY A 50 15.82 -14.92 1.72
C GLY A 50 15.38 -13.49 2.06
N ILE A 51 14.08 -13.20 2.03
CA ILE A 51 13.48 -11.96 2.54
C ILE A 51 12.97 -12.24 3.96
N GLU A 52 13.43 -11.45 4.93
CA GLU A 52 12.86 -11.47 6.27
C GLU A 52 11.43 -10.91 6.23
N VAL A 53 10.50 -11.59 6.91
CA VAL A 53 9.09 -11.19 6.94
C VAL A 53 8.56 -11.18 8.37
N GLY A 54 7.65 -10.26 8.65
CA GLY A 54 6.92 -10.19 9.92
C GLY A 54 5.45 -9.95 9.65
N TYR A 55 4.58 -10.34 10.59
CA TYR A 55 3.15 -10.12 10.50
C TYR A 55 2.60 -9.60 11.83
N ILE A 56 1.79 -8.54 11.76
CA ILE A 56 1.05 -7.99 12.89
C ILE A 56 -0.38 -7.69 12.43
N GLN A 57 -1.35 -8.08 13.25
CA GLN A 57 -2.75 -7.75 13.01
C GLN A 57 -3.00 -6.25 13.21
N GLN A 58 -2.59 -5.72 14.36
CA GLN A 58 -2.81 -4.34 14.78
C GLN A 58 -1.62 -3.81 15.57
N THR A 59 -1.31 -2.53 15.42
CA THR A 59 -0.27 -1.86 16.22
C THR A 59 -0.58 -0.37 16.36
N THR A 60 -0.05 0.23 17.43
CA THR A 60 -0.10 1.68 17.64
C THR A 60 1.19 2.32 17.14
N ALA A 61 1.18 3.62 16.91
CA ALA A 61 2.39 4.33 16.50
C ALA A 61 3.53 4.22 17.54
N ALA A 62 3.19 4.17 18.84
CA ALA A 62 4.14 3.92 19.91
C ALA A 62 4.70 2.49 19.86
N GLY A 63 3.88 1.48 19.58
CA GLY A 63 4.33 0.10 19.37
C GLY A 63 5.20 -0.05 18.11
N PHE A 64 4.95 0.75 17.08
CA PHE A 64 5.74 0.74 15.86
C PHE A 64 7.13 1.39 16.06
N VAL A 65 7.17 2.56 16.69
CA VAL A 65 8.40 3.37 16.86
C VAL A 65 9.23 2.91 18.07
N GLY A 66 8.60 2.45 19.13
CA GLY A 66 9.25 2.14 20.41
C GLY A 66 9.07 3.25 21.44
N THR A 67 9.38 2.91 22.70
CA THR A 67 9.20 3.81 23.84
C THR A 67 10.25 3.59 24.92
N THR A 68 10.40 4.57 25.81
CA THR A 68 11.22 4.46 27.02
C THR A 68 10.34 4.73 28.23
N ARG A 69 10.46 3.88 29.26
CA ARG A 69 9.70 3.99 30.51
C ARG A 69 10.65 3.98 31.70
N PHE A 70 10.24 4.62 32.79
CA PHE A 70 10.94 4.48 34.07
C PHE A 70 10.29 3.36 34.87
N VAL A 71 11.08 2.35 35.23
CA VAL A 71 10.66 1.23 36.10
C VAL A 71 11.63 1.17 37.26
N ASN A 72 11.13 1.32 38.49
CA ASN A 72 11.92 1.29 39.72
C ASN A 72 13.12 2.26 39.71
N GLY A 73 12.95 3.48 39.17
CA GLY A 73 14.00 4.47 39.06
C GLY A 73 15.01 4.24 37.93
N GLY A 74 14.94 3.10 37.24
CA GLY A 74 15.75 2.78 36.06
C GLY A 74 15.01 3.08 34.76
N ARG A 75 15.75 3.59 33.76
CA ARG A 75 15.22 3.75 32.39
C ARG A 75 15.23 2.40 31.68
N VAL A 76 14.08 1.97 31.18
CA VAL A 76 13.92 0.76 30.36
C VAL A 76 13.55 1.16 28.94
N TYR A 77 14.31 0.64 27.97
CA TYR A 77 14.04 0.79 26.54
C TYR A 77 13.20 -0.38 26.04
N GLU A 78 12.06 -0.07 25.42
CA GLU A 78 11.19 -1.04 24.76
C GLU A 78 11.26 -0.80 23.23
N PRO A 79 11.92 -1.69 22.47
CA PRO A 79 12.09 -1.51 21.02
C PRO A 79 10.74 -1.61 20.30
N GLY A 80 10.57 -0.76 19.28
CA GLY A 80 9.39 -0.79 18.42
C GLY A 80 9.48 -1.83 17.31
N LEU A 81 8.36 -2.12 16.64
CA LEU A 81 8.31 -3.02 15.50
C LEU A 81 9.27 -2.61 14.37
N ALA A 82 9.46 -1.31 14.14
CA ALA A 82 10.38 -0.82 13.11
C ALA A 82 11.84 -1.18 13.40
N GLU A 83 12.22 -1.34 14.67
CA GLU A 83 13.56 -1.79 15.05
C GLU A 83 13.65 -3.32 15.06
N ILE A 84 12.63 -3.99 15.61
CA ILE A 84 12.56 -5.47 15.66
C ILE A 84 12.63 -6.04 14.24
N TYR A 85 11.86 -5.46 13.32
CA TYR A 85 11.75 -5.89 11.92
C TYR A 85 12.57 -5.00 10.98
N LYS A 86 13.70 -4.46 11.44
CA LYS A 86 14.47 -3.43 10.72
C LYS A 86 14.93 -3.78 9.30
N ASN A 87 14.96 -5.04 8.89
CA ASN A 87 15.31 -5.44 7.53
C ASN A 87 14.21 -6.26 6.83
N ALA A 88 13.02 -6.33 7.42
CA ALA A 88 11.96 -7.20 6.96
C ALA A 88 10.88 -6.46 6.15
N ILE A 89 10.09 -7.24 5.41
CA ILE A 89 8.77 -6.82 4.95
C ILE A 89 7.77 -7.14 6.05
N LEU A 90 7.13 -6.10 6.59
CA LEU A 90 6.16 -6.20 7.66
C LEU A 90 4.74 -6.11 7.09
N GLY A 91 3.99 -7.21 7.26
CA GLY A 91 2.57 -7.29 7.00
C GLY A 91 1.77 -6.63 8.11
N VAL A 92 0.89 -5.69 7.78
CA VAL A 92 -0.05 -5.06 8.73
C VAL A 92 -1.47 -5.18 8.20
N GLU A 93 -2.31 -5.95 8.89
CA GLU A 93 -3.66 -6.28 8.41
C GLU A 93 -4.60 -5.07 8.40
N GLU A 94 -4.66 -4.34 9.51
CA GLU A 94 -5.48 -3.13 9.66
C GLU A 94 -4.61 -1.91 9.93
N PHE A 95 -4.19 -1.25 8.85
CA PHE A 95 -3.38 -0.03 8.94
C PHE A 95 -4.17 1.16 9.49
N SER A 96 -5.50 1.12 9.50
CA SER A 96 -6.28 2.24 10.05
C SER A 96 -6.00 2.49 11.52
N ASP A 97 -5.62 1.47 12.28
CA ASP A 97 -5.36 1.62 13.72
C ASP A 97 -4.05 2.39 13.97
N LEU A 98 -3.08 2.25 13.06
CA LEU A 98 -1.89 3.11 13.03
C LEU A 98 -2.28 4.56 12.75
N THR A 99 -3.19 4.80 11.81
CA THR A 99 -3.58 6.17 11.41
C THR A 99 -4.54 6.84 12.40
N ASN A 100 -5.45 6.09 13.01
CA ASN A 100 -6.43 6.62 13.96
C ASN A 100 -5.76 7.08 15.26
N ALA A 101 -4.65 6.45 15.65
CA ALA A 101 -3.83 6.90 16.77
C ALA A 101 -3.30 8.35 16.60
N PHE A 102 -3.22 8.85 15.36
CA PHE A 102 -2.76 10.21 15.05
C PHE A 102 -3.78 11.31 15.31
N GLN A 103 -5.06 10.98 15.48
CA GLN A 103 -6.11 11.96 15.77
C GLN A 103 -6.04 12.52 17.21
N THR A 104 -5.15 11.99 18.05
CA THR A 104 -4.89 12.49 19.41
C THR A 104 -3.66 13.42 19.43
N GLU A 105 -3.63 14.40 20.34
CA GLU A 105 -2.55 15.40 20.40
C GLU A 105 -1.16 14.79 20.64
N HIS A 106 -1.07 13.77 21.50
CA HIS A 106 0.14 12.96 21.70
C HIS A 106 0.51 12.09 20.48
N GLY A 107 -0.46 11.80 19.60
CA GLY A 107 -0.29 11.02 18.38
C GLY A 107 0.46 11.75 17.26
N ARG A 108 0.39 13.08 17.19
CA ARG A 108 1.00 13.87 16.09
C ARG A 108 2.53 13.84 16.09
N GLN A 109 3.17 13.77 17.26
CA GLN A 109 4.62 13.60 17.33
C GLN A 109 5.06 12.21 16.85
N LEU A 110 4.24 11.18 17.13
CA LEU A 110 4.46 9.81 16.68
C LEU A 110 4.20 9.66 15.17
N GLU A 111 3.28 10.44 14.61
CA GLU A 111 3.04 10.55 13.17
C GLU A 111 4.31 10.98 12.44
N ASN A 112 4.95 12.07 12.88
CA ASN A 112 6.19 12.55 12.27
C ASN A 112 7.32 11.51 12.34
N ALA A 113 7.45 10.80 13.46
CA ALA A 113 8.44 9.74 13.62
C ALA A 113 8.16 8.57 12.66
N LEU A 114 6.90 8.14 12.53
CA LEU A 114 6.50 7.12 11.54
C LEU A 114 6.79 7.60 10.12
N LEU A 115 6.36 8.80 9.74
CA LEU A 115 6.56 9.35 8.40
C LEU A 115 8.04 9.42 8.05
N THR A 116 8.89 9.85 8.99
CA THR A 116 10.35 9.89 8.81
C THR A 116 10.95 8.49 8.66
N ALA A 117 10.44 7.51 9.42
CA ALA A 117 10.84 6.11 9.32
C ALA A 117 10.48 5.49 7.96
N LEU A 118 9.29 5.78 7.45
CA LEU A 118 8.83 5.30 6.14
C LEU A 118 9.54 6.02 4.98
N ASP A 119 9.96 7.26 5.16
CA ASP A 119 10.63 8.02 4.11
C ASP A 119 12.13 7.69 4.01
N SER A 120 12.86 7.98 5.09
CA SER A 120 14.33 7.94 5.12
C SER A 120 14.89 6.71 5.82
N GLY A 121 14.04 5.99 6.56
CA GLY A 121 14.45 4.89 7.42
C GLY A 121 15.07 5.36 8.72
N ARG A 122 15.05 6.65 9.03
CA ARG A 122 15.55 7.17 10.31
C ARG A 122 14.41 7.29 11.30
N VAL A 123 14.66 6.87 12.52
CA VAL A 123 13.77 7.07 13.65
C VAL A 123 14.54 7.89 14.67
N GLU A 124 14.01 9.07 14.97
CA GLU A 124 14.53 9.97 15.99
C GLU A 124 13.35 10.49 16.80
N LYS A 125 13.38 10.26 18.11
CA LYS A 125 12.31 10.63 19.02
C LYS A 125 12.90 11.05 20.35
N SER A 126 12.62 12.28 20.77
CA SER A 126 12.96 12.76 22.11
C SER A 126 11.78 12.50 23.05
N LEU A 127 12.01 11.76 24.13
CA LEU A 127 11.04 11.54 25.20
C LEU A 127 11.56 12.16 26.50
N ALA A 128 10.66 12.47 27.43
CA ALA A 128 11.05 12.93 28.77
C ALA A 128 11.96 11.93 29.50
N SER A 129 11.81 10.64 29.20
CA SER A 129 12.65 9.56 29.72
C SER A 129 13.91 9.29 28.89
N GLY A 130 14.16 10.06 27.82
CA GLY A 130 15.39 10.07 27.03
C GLY A 130 15.17 9.86 25.52
N GLU A 131 16.25 9.92 24.75
CA GLU A 131 16.19 9.85 23.28
C GLU A 131 16.16 8.42 22.74
N ILE A 132 15.38 8.18 21.68
CA ILE A 132 15.38 6.98 20.85
C ILE A 132 15.90 7.37 19.46
N ARG A 133 16.97 6.71 19.02
CA ARG A 133 17.59 6.95 17.72
C ARG A 133 18.06 5.65 17.07
N TYR A 134 17.52 5.31 15.91
CA TYR A 134 17.96 4.15 15.14
C TYR A 134 17.65 4.28 13.64
N VAL A 135 18.24 3.39 12.84
CA VAL A 135 17.96 3.27 11.41
C VAL A 135 17.24 1.95 11.16
N THR A 136 16.15 2.03 10.42
CA THR A 136 15.34 0.92 9.94
C THR A 136 15.27 0.91 8.41
N HIS A 137 15.13 -0.29 7.87
CA HIS A 137 14.85 -0.60 6.48
C HIS A 137 13.56 -1.42 6.36
N VAL A 138 12.72 -1.42 7.39
CA VAL A 138 11.42 -2.08 7.36
C VAL A 138 10.63 -1.55 6.17
N THR A 139 10.06 -2.47 5.40
CA THR A 139 9.13 -2.15 4.29
C THR A 139 7.75 -2.64 4.70
N LEU A 140 6.71 -1.88 4.37
CA LEU A 140 5.35 -2.18 4.82
C LEU A 140 4.53 -2.75 3.68
N GLN A 141 3.78 -3.80 3.98
CA GLN A 141 2.73 -4.34 3.11
C GLN A 141 1.45 -4.40 3.93
N CYS A 142 0.51 -3.51 3.62
CA CYS A 142 -0.59 -3.18 4.52
C CYS A 142 -1.95 -3.36 3.86
N GLY A 143 -2.97 -3.63 4.66
CA GLY A 143 -4.38 -3.53 4.29
C GLY A 143 -5.07 -2.35 4.99
N VAL A 144 -6.04 -1.72 4.33
CA VAL A 144 -6.93 -0.73 4.97
C VAL A 144 -8.31 -0.73 4.33
N GLN A 145 -9.30 -0.31 5.13
CA GLN A 145 -10.67 -0.09 4.65
C GLN A 145 -10.81 1.31 4.03
N PRO A 146 -11.55 1.48 2.92
CA PRO A 146 -11.59 2.75 2.19
C PRO A 146 -12.18 3.92 3.00
N ALA A 147 -13.12 3.64 3.93
CA ALA A 147 -13.76 4.64 4.78
C ALA A 147 -12.94 5.02 6.02
N ARG A 148 -11.83 4.32 6.29
CA ARG A 148 -11.03 4.47 7.53
C ARG A 148 -9.63 5.02 7.28
N TYR A 149 -9.35 5.46 6.06
CA TYR A 149 -8.04 5.93 5.67
C TYR A 149 -8.07 7.41 5.31
N ASP A 150 -7.33 8.22 6.07
CA ASP A 150 -7.06 9.61 5.74
C ASP A 150 -5.68 9.71 5.07
N MET A 151 -5.62 10.44 3.96
CA MET A 151 -4.39 10.72 3.22
C MET A 151 -3.73 12.04 3.61
N SER A 152 -4.28 12.74 4.60
CA SER A 152 -3.65 13.90 5.20
C SER A 152 -2.26 13.56 5.79
N GLY A 153 -1.46 14.58 6.10
CA GLY A 153 -0.13 14.38 6.71
C GLY A 153 0.98 13.85 5.78
N GLY A 154 0.69 13.59 4.51
CA GLY A 154 1.70 13.18 3.52
C GLY A 154 2.05 11.69 3.54
N LEU A 155 1.36 10.88 4.36
CA LEU A 155 1.53 9.43 4.42
C LEU A 155 1.25 8.78 3.06
N GLY A 156 0.20 9.22 2.37
CA GLY A 156 -0.15 8.70 1.04
C GLY A 156 0.91 8.93 -0.05
N ARG A 157 1.92 9.77 0.16
CA ARG A 157 3.05 9.97 -0.78
C ARG A 157 4.06 8.83 -0.77
N ARG A 158 4.09 8.06 0.32
CA ARG A 158 5.10 7.00 0.57
C ARG A 158 4.60 5.60 0.17
N PHE A 159 3.31 5.46 -0.09
CA PHE A 159 2.68 4.19 -0.43
C PHE A 159 2.34 4.09 -1.93
N LEU A 160 2.62 2.90 -2.46
CA LEU A 160 1.98 2.36 -3.64
C LEU A 160 0.61 1.82 -3.26
N PHE A 161 -0.44 2.28 -3.93
CA PHE A 161 -1.81 1.84 -3.66
C PHE A 161 -2.21 0.70 -4.59
N ILE A 162 -2.90 -0.29 -4.03
CA ILE A 162 -3.67 -1.28 -4.77
C ILE A 162 -5.12 -1.08 -4.38
N VAL A 163 -5.95 -0.56 -5.28
CA VAL A 163 -7.36 -0.30 -5.00
C VAL A 163 -8.20 -1.45 -5.54
N PHE A 164 -8.89 -2.16 -4.64
CA PHE A 164 -9.80 -3.23 -5.01
C PHE A 164 -11.17 -3.01 -4.35
N ILE A 165 -12.06 -2.37 -5.10
CA ILE A 165 -13.49 -2.25 -4.76
C ILE A 165 -14.22 -3.23 -5.68
N PRO A 166 -14.65 -4.40 -5.17
CA PRO A 166 -15.23 -5.45 -6.00
C PRO A 166 -16.57 -5.03 -6.57
N SER A 167 -16.78 -5.27 -7.87
CA SER A 167 -18.11 -5.27 -8.49
C SER A 167 -18.90 -6.54 -8.10
N GLU A 168 -20.19 -6.58 -8.45
CA GLU A 168 -21.02 -7.79 -8.33
C GLU A 168 -20.38 -9.02 -9.00
N ARG A 169 -19.78 -8.83 -10.17
CA ARG A 169 -19.07 -9.89 -10.89
C ARG A 169 -17.84 -10.37 -10.11
N ASP A 170 -17.12 -9.46 -9.46
CA ASP A 170 -15.96 -9.81 -8.65
C ASP A 170 -16.37 -10.60 -7.40
N PHE A 171 -17.46 -10.21 -6.75
CA PHE A 171 -18.02 -10.97 -5.63
C PHE A 171 -18.38 -12.41 -6.02
N GLU A 172 -19.06 -12.60 -7.16
CA GLU A 172 -19.36 -13.94 -7.65
C GLU A 172 -18.09 -14.71 -8.04
N THR A 173 -17.10 -14.04 -8.62
CA THR A 173 -15.80 -14.65 -8.95
C THR A 173 -15.08 -15.14 -7.69
N LEU A 174 -15.03 -14.32 -6.64
CA LEU A 174 -14.42 -14.68 -5.35
C LEU A 174 -15.16 -15.83 -4.67
N LYS A 175 -16.50 -15.82 -4.73
CA LYS A 175 -17.35 -16.90 -4.20
C LYS A 175 -17.07 -18.23 -4.90
N TRP A 176 -16.97 -18.24 -6.23
CA TRP A 176 -16.62 -19.44 -6.99
C TRP A 176 -15.17 -19.87 -6.75
N ALA A 177 -14.22 -18.93 -6.69
CA ALA A 177 -12.83 -19.23 -6.36
C ALA A 177 -12.69 -19.90 -4.99
N ARG A 178 -13.41 -19.40 -3.97
CA ARG A 178 -13.46 -20.00 -2.63
C ARG A 178 -13.98 -21.43 -2.66
N ARG A 179 -15.08 -21.69 -3.37
CA ARG A 179 -15.64 -23.05 -3.54
C ARG A 179 -14.68 -23.98 -4.27
N ALA A 180 -14.05 -23.48 -5.34
CA ALA A 180 -13.10 -24.24 -6.13
C ALA A 180 -11.77 -24.49 -5.37
N ALA A 181 -11.49 -23.77 -4.29
CA ALA A 181 -10.34 -23.99 -3.43
C ALA A 181 -10.59 -25.07 -2.38
N THR A 182 -11.85 -25.43 -2.09
CA THR A 182 -12.17 -26.47 -1.11
C THR A 182 -11.53 -27.81 -1.50
N GLY A 183 -10.80 -28.41 -0.56
CA GLY A 183 -10.09 -29.68 -0.78
C GLY A 183 -8.80 -29.57 -1.59
N LYS A 184 -8.44 -28.39 -2.13
CA LYS A 184 -7.15 -28.20 -2.79
C LYS A 184 -6.04 -28.09 -1.76
N ARG A 185 -5.06 -28.98 -1.86
CA ARG A 185 -3.86 -28.96 -1.02
C ARG A 185 -2.81 -28.05 -1.63
N LEU A 186 -1.96 -27.52 -0.77
CA LEU A 186 -0.75 -26.81 -1.17
C LEU A 186 0.12 -27.71 -2.04
N ASN A 187 0.69 -27.15 -3.11
CA ASN A 187 1.75 -27.80 -3.87
C ASN A 187 3.11 -27.29 -3.35
N PRO A 188 3.78 -28.03 -2.45
CA PRO A 188 5.02 -27.56 -1.83
C PRO A 188 6.12 -27.34 -2.87
N LEU A 189 6.25 -28.24 -3.85
CA LEU A 189 7.25 -28.13 -4.91
C LEU A 189 7.11 -26.84 -5.73
N ARG A 190 5.87 -26.40 -5.98
CA ARG A 190 5.61 -25.14 -6.68
C ARG A 190 6.00 -23.94 -5.83
N VAL A 191 5.65 -23.94 -4.55
CA VAL A 191 5.99 -22.84 -3.63
C VAL A 191 7.49 -22.75 -3.43
N ASP A 192 8.17 -23.87 -3.20
CA ASP A 192 9.61 -23.90 -3.01
C ASP A 192 10.36 -23.44 -4.26
N ARG A 193 9.87 -23.79 -5.46
CA ARG A 193 10.43 -23.26 -6.71
C ARG A 193 10.33 -21.73 -6.78
N ILE A 194 9.19 -21.15 -6.38
CA ILE A 194 9.01 -19.70 -6.34
C ILE A 194 9.98 -19.07 -5.33
N ARG A 195 10.07 -19.62 -4.11
CA ARG A 195 10.98 -19.15 -3.06
C ARG A 195 12.44 -19.20 -3.49
N MET A 196 12.85 -20.30 -4.14
CA MET A 196 14.19 -20.45 -4.71
C MET A 196 14.47 -19.40 -5.79
N GLY A 197 13.51 -19.15 -6.69
CA GLY A 197 13.65 -18.12 -7.71
C GLY A 197 13.85 -16.72 -7.11
N ILE A 198 13.08 -16.38 -6.07
CA ILE A 198 13.26 -15.11 -5.34
C ILE A 198 14.64 -15.05 -4.67
N ARG A 199 15.07 -16.15 -4.01
CA ARG A 199 16.38 -16.24 -3.37
C ARG A 199 17.53 -16.02 -4.36
N ASP A 200 17.41 -16.59 -5.56
CA ASP A 200 18.41 -16.42 -6.61
C ASP A 200 18.44 -14.99 -7.16
N ILE A 201 17.30 -14.32 -7.26
CA ILE A 201 17.26 -12.89 -7.58
C ILE A 201 18.00 -12.07 -6.52
N ILE A 202 17.76 -12.33 -5.23
CA ILE A 202 18.44 -11.62 -4.12
C ILE A 202 19.95 -11.81 -4.20
N ARG A 203 20.42 -13.04 -4.44
CA ARG A 203 21.86 -13.32 -4.62
C ARG A 203 22.47 -12.59 -5.81
N LYS A 204 21.71 -12.40 -6.89
CA LYS A 204 22.17 -11.64 -8.06
C LYS A 204 22.27 -10.15 -7.76
N LEU A 205 21.40 -9.60 -6.90
CA LEU A 205 21.46 -8.20 -6.50
C LEU A 205 22.79 -7.84 -5.83
N ASP A 206 23.45 -8.78 -5.15
CA ASP A 206 24.79 -8.57 -4.59
C ASP A 206 25.86 -8.26 -5.65
N LYS A 207 25.59 -8.42 -6.95
CA LYS A 207 26.52 -8.10 -8.03
C LYS A 207 26.29 -6.71 -8.64
N VAL A 208 25.17 -6.07 -8.30
CA VAL A 208 24.82 -4.75 -8.82
C VAL A 208 25.77 -3.71 -8.24
N GLN A 209 26.31 -2.87 -9.11
CA GLN A 209 27.25 -1.79 -8.82
C GLN A 209 26.68 -0.43 -9.20
N ASP A 210 25.78 -0.39 -10.19
CA ASP A 210 25.14 0.84 -10.66
C ASP A 210 23.70 0.59 -11.13
N VAL A 211 22.89 1.64 -11.18
CA VAL A 211 21.50 1.62 -11.68
C VAL A 211 21.32 2.68 -12.77
N GLU A 212 21.00 2.23 -13.97
CA GLU A 212 20.71 3.11 -15.11
C GLU A 212 19.20 3.08 -15.41
N ILE A 213 18.57 4.25 -15.42
CA ILE A 213 17.15 4.41 -15.78
C ILE A 213 17.04 4.88 -17.24
N ASP A 214 16.30 4.14 -18.05
CA ASP A 214 16.03 4.49 -19.44
C ASP A 214 15.24 5.81 -19.53
N GLU A 215 15.70 6.75 -20.35
CA GLU A 215 15.04 8.03 -20.62
C GLU A 215 13.60 7.88 -21.12
N ARG A 216 13.26 6.74 -21.74
CA ARG A 216 11.87 6.43 -22.13
C ARG A 216 10.93 6.48 -20.93
N LEU A 217 11.41 6.19 -19.72
CA LEU A 217 10.61 6.28 -18.49
C LEU A 217 10.26 7.74 -18.19
N TYR A 218 11.23 8.65 -18.28
CA TYR A 218 11.01 10.08 -18.05
C TYR A 218 10.12 10.71 -19.13
N ARG A 219 10.34 10.35 -20.40
CA ARG A 219 9.43 10.74 -21.50
C ARG A 219 7.99 10.26 -21.27
N PHE A 220 7.83 9.12 -20.60
CA PHE A 220 6.52 8.63 -20.21
C PHE A 220 5.91 9.44 -19.05
N PHE A 221 6.71 9.82 -18.06
CA PHE A 221 6.26 10.69 -16.95
C PHE A 221 5.85 12.10 -17.42
N ASP A 222 6.52 12.62 -18.44
CA ASP A 222 6.25 13.93 -19.03
C ASP A 222 4.94 13.99 -19.85
N ARG A 223 4.31 12.84 -20.14
CA ARG A 223 3.02 12.81 -20.84
C ARG A 223 1.96 13.53 -20.01
N LYS A 224 1.36 14.56 -20.61
CA LYS A 224 0.25 15.30 -20.01
C LYS A 224 -1.04 14.95 -20.73
N THR A 225 -1.87 14.17 -20.08
CA THR A 225 -3.27 13.96 -20.48
C THR A 225 -4.18 14.30 -19.30
N ASP A 226 -5.46 14.51 -19.56
CA ASP A 226 -6.42 14.85 -18.49
C ASP A 226 -6.52 13.76 -17.41
N GLN A 227 -6.22 12.51 -17.77
CA GLN A 227 -6.32 11.35 -16.87
C GLN A 227 -4.96 10.87 -16.34
N PHE A 228 -3.87 11.31 -16.96
CA PHE A 228 -2.51 10.92 -16.60
C PHE A 228 -1.61 12.14 -16.54
N ARG A 229 -1.26 12.52 -15.31
CA ARG A 229 -0.29 13.56 -14.99
C ARG A 229 0.51 13.10 -13.79
N ILE A 230 1.80 12.85 -13.95
CA ILE A 230 2.72 12.57 -12.86
C ILE A 230 3.26 13.89 -12.35
N LEU A 231 3.26 14.07 -11.03
CA LEU A 231 3.88 15.22 -10.38
C LEU A 231 5.32 14.86 -10.00
N HIS A 232 6.22 15.85 -9.97
CA HIS A 232 7.64 15.64 -9.68
C HIS A 232 7.90 14.81 -8.40
N PHE A 233 7.12 15.03 -7.34
CA PHE A 233 7.27 14.31 -6.07
C PHE A 233 6.77 12.85 -6.13
N GLU A 234 6.11 12.43 -7.21
CA GLU A 234 5.63 11.06 -7.43
C GLU A 234 6.61 10.25 -8.29
N GLU A 235 7.50 10.90 -9.04
CA GLU A 235 8.46 10.23 -9.93
C GLU A 235 9.31 9.21 -9.17
N GLU A 236 9.80 9.57 -7.99
CA GLU A 236 10.60 8.67 -7.15
C GLU A 236 9.85 7.37 -6.79
N LEU A 237 8.54 7.46 -6.58
CA LEU A 237 7.70 6.29 -6.31
C LEU A 237 7.64 5.35 -7.53
N TRP A 238 7.53 5.92 -8.73
CA TRP A 238 7.43 5.17 -9.98
C TRP A 238 8.77 4.61 -10.45
N GLU A 239 9.86 5.31 -10.17
CA GLU A 239 11.22 4.79 -10.37
C GLU A 239 11.49 3.57 -9.49
N ARG A 240 11.12 3.63 -8.19
CA ARG A 240 11.23 2.48 -7.29
C ARG A 240 10.40 1.28 -7.79
N LEU A 241 9.19 1.54 -8.31
CA LEU A 241 8.36 0.51 -8.93
C LEU A 241 9.03 -0.09 -10.18
N ALA A 242 9.61 0.72 -11.05
CA ALA A 242 10.32 0.29 -12.25
C ALA A 242 11.59 -0.52 -11.95
N ILE A 243 12.36 -0.11 -10.93
CA ILE A 243 13.50 -0.86 -10.40
C ILE A 243 13.02 -2.23 -9.90
N GLY A 244 12.00 -2.24 -9.04
CA GLY A 244 11.44 -3.48 -8.49
C GLY A 244 10.93 -4.43 -9.58
N TYR A 245 10.23 -3.91 -10.59
CA TYR A 245 9.78 -4.68 -11.74
C TYR A 245 10.96 -5.31 -12.50
N THR A 246 11.98 -4.52 -12.82
CA THR A 246 13.18 -4.99 -13.54
C THR A 246 13.88 -6.12 -12.78
N VAL A 247 14.04 -5.97 -11.47
CA VAL A 247 14.63 -6.97 -10.57
C VAL A 247 13.81 -8.26 -10.58
N MET A 248 12.47 -8.16 -10.47
CA MET A 248 11.57 -9.32 -10.44
C MET A 248 11.50 -10.06 -11.78
N ARG A 249 11.79 -9.39 -12.90
CA ARG A 249 11.95 -10.03 -14.22
C ARG A 249 13.28 -10.79 -14.36
N GLY A 250 14.15 -10.75 -13.34
CA GLY A 250 15.43 -11.46 -13.31
C GLY A 250 16.52 -10.83 -14.18
N ARG A 251 16.29 -9.62 -14.71
CA ARG A 251 17.25 -8.83 -15.50
C ARG A 251 18.23 -8.12 -14.57
N VAL A 252 19.09 -8.89 -13.92
CA VAL A 252 20.04 -8.38 -12.91
C VAL A 252 21.48 -8.64 -13.35
N ASP A 253 22.14 -7.58 -13.81
CA ASP A 253 23.55 -7.55 -14.19
C ASP A 253 24.35 -6.64 -13.24
N ARG A 254 25.65 -6.43 -13.51
CA ARG A 254 26.48 -5.47 -12.74
C ARG A 254 25.92 -4.05 -12.80
N VAL A 255 25.36 -3.67 -13.95
CA VAL A 255 24.58 -2.44 -14.11
C VAL A 255 23.13 -2.85 -14.25
N LEU A 256 22.29 -2.44 -13.30
CA LEU A 256 20.85 -2.69 -13.35
C LEU A 256 20.22 -1.68 -14.32
N ARG A 257 20.03 -2.10 -15.57
CA ARG A 257 19.38 -1.29 -16.61
C ARG A 257 17.85 -1.43 -16.51
N VAL A 258 17.17 -0.37 -16.09
CA VAL A 258 15.71 -0.31 -16.01
C VAL A 258 15.15 -0.09 -17.41
N THR A 259 14.89 -1.19 -18.12
CA THR A 259 14.32 -1.16 -19.47
C THR A 259 12.81 -0.97 -19.44
N VAL A 260 12.29 -0.04 -20.24
CA VAL A 260 10.85 0.23 -20.32
C VAL A 260 10.18 -0.64 -21.38
N ASP A 261 9.35 -1.58 -20.93
CA ASP A 261 8.43 -2.36 -21.76
C ASP A 261 6.96 -1.99 -21.49
N ASP A 262 6.07 -2.40 -22.39
CA ASP A 262 4.65 -2.01 -22.33
C ASP A 262 3.94 -2.51 -21.07
N GLU A 263 4.41 -3.63 -20.51
CA GLU A 263 3.88 -4.16 -19.25
C GLU A 263 4.26 -3.29 -18.06
N LEU A 264 5.51 -2.81 -17.99
CA LEU A 264 5.91 -1.83 -16.97
C LEU A 264 5.06 -0.56 -17.07
N LEU A 265 4.87 -0.03 -18.28
CA LEU A 265 4.03 1.16 -18.49
C LEU A 265 2.61 0.94 -18.01
N ARG A 266 1.99 -0.19 -18.39
CA ARG A 266 0.64 -0.57 -17.95
C ARG A 266 0.53 -0.68 -16.42
N ILE A 267 1.56 -1.23 -15.76
CA ILE A 267 1.60 -1.32 -14.29
C ILE A 267 1.66 0.07 -13.65
N ILE A 268 2.50 0.97 -14.18
CA ILE A 268 2.59 2.35 -13.68
C ILE A 268 1.28 3.10 -13.91
N GLU A 269 0.65 3.00 -15.07
CA GLU A 269 -0.66 3.62 -15.36
C GLU A 269 -1.72 3.16 -14.36
N ARG A 270 -1.77 1.85 -14.07
CA ARG A 270 -2.69 1.30 -13.08
C ARG A 270 -2.40 1.83 -11.68
N ALA A 271 -1.14 1.88 -11.27
CA ALA A 271 -0.74 2.39 -9.97
C ALA A 271 -1.06 3.89 -9.81
N VAL A 272 -0.87 4.68 -10.87
CA VAL A 272 -1.26 6.09 -10.92
C VAL A 272 -2.77 6.22 -10.81
N ALA A 273 -3.54 5.44 -11.57
CA ALA A 273 -5.00 5.45 -11.50
C ALA A 273 -5.50 5.09 -10.09
N ASP A 274 -4.94 4.05 -9.47
CA ASP A 274 -5.29 3.65 -8.11
C ASP A 274 -4.95 4.75 -7.09
N ARG A 275 -3.78 5.38 -7.21
CA ARG A 275 -3.41 6.54 -6.40
C ARG A 275 -4.41 7.70 -6.54
N ARG A 276 -4.83 8.02 -7.76
CA ARG A 276 -5.83 9.08 -8.02
C ARG A 276 -7.20 8.72 -7.43
N LYS A 277 -7.62 7.44 -7.47
CA LYS A 277 -8.85 6.96 -6.81
C LYS A 277 -8.79 7.18 -5.30
N VAL A 278 -7.67 6.86 -4.65
CA VAL A 278 -7.52 7.11 -3.21
C VAL A 278 -7.52 8.62 -2.91
N GLN A 279 -6.87 9.45 -3.75
CA GLN A 279 -6.87 10.92 -3.61
C GLN A 279 -8.24 11.57 -3.71
N ARG A 280 -9.12 11.01 -4.53
CA ARG A 280 -10.50 11.48 -4.65
C ARG A 280 -11.39 11.03 -3.49
N GLY A 281 -10.96 10.04 -2.70
CA GLY A 281 -11.72 9.42 -1.63
C GLY A 281 -12.16 8.01 -2.01
N ALA A 282 -11.48 7.01 -1.44
CA ALA A 282 -11.77 5.61 -1.76
C ALA A 282 -13.15 5.14 -1.25
N ALA A 283 -13.73 5.83 -0.25
CA ALA A 283 -15.11 5.60 0.19
C ALA A 283 -16.13 5.96 -0.91
N TYR A 284 -15.93 7.07 -1.62
CA TYR A 284 -16.79 7.49 -2.72
C TYR A 284 -16.76 6.49 -3.89
N LEU A 285 -15.63 5.82 -4.11
CA LEU A 285 -15.52 4.78 -5.13
C LEU A 285 -16.49 3.61 -4.91
N GLN A 286 -16.81 3.27 -3.66
CA GLN A 286 -17.82 2.24 -3.36
C GLN A 286 -19.22 2.64 -3.86
N VAL A 287 -19.56 3.93 -3.73
CA VAL A 287 -20.82 4.49 -4.26
C VAL A 287 -20.85 4.41 -5.78
N PHE A 288 -19.75 4.79 -6.44
CA PHE A 288 -19.66 4.71 -7.90
C PHE A 288 -19.76 3.28 -8.43
N VAL A 289 -19.06 2.31 -7.82
CA VAL A 289 -19.14 0.90 -8.23
C VAL A 289 -20.55 0.33 -7.97
N ALA A 290 -21.13 0.59 -6.80
CA ALA A 290 -22.51 0.18 -6.50
C ALA A 290 -23.51 0.71 -7.54
N LEU A 291 -23.41 1.99 -7.89
CA LEU A 291 -24.33 2.60 -8.83
C LEU A 291 -24.13 2.09 -10.25
N LYS A 292 -22.87 1.82 -10.67
CA LYS A 292 -22.58 1.19 -11.96
C LYS A 292 -23.16 -0.22 -12.06
N ASP A 293 -23.06 -1.03 -11.01
CA ASP A 293 -23.65 -2.37 -10.97
C ASP A 293 -25.19 -2.33 -11.04
N LEU A 294 -25.80 -1.26 -10.54
CA LEU A 294 -27.24 -1.00 -10.65
C LEU A 294 -27.66 -0.39 -12.00
N GLY A 295 -26.76 -0.30 -12.98
CA GLY A 295 -27.06 0.23 -14.32
C GLY A 295 -26.85 1.74 -14.49
N GLY A 296 -26.17 2.39 -13.53
CA GLY A 296 -25.82 3.82 -13.59
C GLY A 296 -26.86 4.76 -12.97
N GLU A 297 -28.04 4.25 -12.63
CA GLU A 297 -29.09 4.97 -11.90
C GLU A 297 -29.82 4.05 -10.91
N ALA A 298 -30.17 4.56 -9.73
CA ALA A 298 -30.89 3.79 -8.72
C ALA A 298 -31.67 4.71 -7.79
N THR A 299 -32.69 4.20 -7.11
CA THR A 299 -33.29 4.92 -5.98
C THR A 299 -32.27 5.02 -4.83
N PRO A 300 -32.34 6.07 -3.98
CA PRO A 300 -31.47 6.17 -2.80
C PRO A 300 -31.52 4.93 -1.91
N ARG A 301 -32.69 4.27 -1.81
CA ARG A 301 -32.87 3.04 -1.04
C ARG A 301 -32.07 1.88 -1.64
N GLU A 302 -32.24 1.60 -2.93
CA GLU A 302 -31.51 0.53 -3.63
C GLU A 302 -30.00 0.74 -3.56
N LEU A 303 -29.54 1.99 -3.73
CA LEU A 303 -28.12 2.32 -3.63
C LEU A 303 -27.58 2.06 -2.22
N ARG A 304 -28.31 2.46 -1.17
CA ARG A 304 -27.92 2.17 0.23
C ARG A 304 -27.91 0.68 0.52
N ASP A 305 -28.92 -0.04 0.05
CA ASP A 305 -29.01 -1.50 0.20
C ASP A 305 -27.82 -2.19 -0.49
N ARG A 306 -27.43 -1.72 -1.69
CA ARG A 306 -26.22 -2.21 -2.37
C ARG A 306 -24.94 -1.88 -1.61
N LEU A 307 -24.83 -0.69 -1.02
CA LEU A 307 -23.65 -0.29 -0.24
C LEU A 307 -23.43 -1.14 1.01
N THR A 308 -24.46 -1.83 1.52
CA THR A 308 -24.29 -2.81 2.62
C THR A 308 -23.36 -3.97 2.24
N TRP A 309 -23.21 -4.29 0.96
CA TRP A 309 -22.25 -5.32 0.49
C TRP A 309 -20.80 -4.95 0.81
N TYR A 310 -20.52 -3.65 0.98
CA TYR A 310 -19.23 -3.14 1.40
C TYR A 310 -19.14 -2.87 2.90
N SER A 311 -20.11 -3.36 3.68
CA SER A 311 -20.23 -3.11 5.13
C SER A 311 -20.44 -1.63 5.49
N LEU A 312 -21.08 -0.86 4.60
CA LEU A 312 -21.54 0.49 4.89
C LEU A 312 -23.02 0.47 5.26
N ASP A 313 -23.34 0.86 6.49
CA ASP A 313 -24.73 0.98 6.92
C ASP A 313 -25.38 2.27 6.35
N TRP A 314 -26.66 2.47 6.65
CA TRP A 314 -27.41 3.64 6.16
C TRP A 314 -26.91 4.97 6.75
N SER A 315 -26.37 4.95 7.97
CA SER A 315 -25.83 6.13 8.64
C SER A 315 -24.50 6.58 8.03
N GLN A 316 -23.71 5.62 7.53
CA GLN A 316 -22.43 5.86 6.86
C GLN A 316 -22.60 6.17 5.37
N SER A 317 -23.54 5.48 4.70
CA SER A 317 -23.76 5.66 3.25
C SER A 317 -24.49 6.97 2.92
N SER A 318 -25.39 7.44 3.78
CA SER A 318 -26.16 8.67 3.50
C SER A 318 -25.30 9.93 3.37
N PRO A 319 -24.33 10.21 4.27
CA PRO A 319 -23.39 11.31 4.10
C PRO A 319 -22.56 11.20 2.82
N LEU A 320 -22.06 9.99 2.48
CA LEU A 320 -21.26 9.78 1.27
C LEU A 320 -22.04 10.11 -0.01
N ILE A 321 -23.30 9.69 -0.09
CA ILE A 321 -24.18 10.00 -1.22
C ILE A 321 -24.43 11.51 -1.26
N ALA A 322 -24.79 12.12 -0.12
CA ALA A 322 -25.05 13.56 -0.05
C ALA A 322 -23.83 14.40 -0.44
N ASP A 323 -22.63 14.02 -0.01
CA ASP A 323 -21.37 14.64 -0.41
C ASP A 323 -21.17 14.60 -1.92
N LEU A 324 -21.35 13.42 -2.52
CA LEU A 324 -21.20 13.25 -3.97
C LEU A 324 -22.24 14.03 -4.77
N MET A 325 -23.44 14.20 -4.25
CA MET A 325 -24.44 15.10 -4.83
C MET A 325 -24.03 16.56 -4.73
N ARG A 326 -23.52 17.00 -3.56
CA ARG A 326 -23.00 18.37 -3.37
C ARG A 326 -21.81 18.68 -4.28
N MET A 327 -20.96 17.69 -4.53
CA MET A 327 -19.82 17.79 -5.46
C MET A 327 -20.25 17.76 -6.94
N GLY A 328 -21.53 17.50 -7.24
CA GLY A 328 -22.03 17.37 -8.61
C GLY A 328 -21.56 16.09 -9.32
N ALA A 329 -21.07 15.10 -8.57
CA ALA A 329 -20.71 13.79 -9.12
C ALA A 329 -21.91 12.86 -9.28
N LEU A 330 -22.97 13.13 -8.52
CA LEU A 330 -24.27 12.47 -8.61
C LEU A 330 -25.36 13.52 -8.86
N GLU A 331 -26.35 13.18 -9.67
CA GLU A 331 -27.48 14.04 -10.00
C GLU A 331 -28.81 13.40 -9.58
N HIS A 332 -29.79 14.24 -9.23
CA HIS A 332 -31.16 13.79 -9.13
C HIS A 332 -31.77 13.58 -10.52
N SER A 333 -32.44 12.45 -10.70
CA SER A 333 -33.29 12.14 -11.85
C SER A 333 -34.65 11.69 -11.32
N GLY A 334 -35.53 12.64 -11.04
CA GLY A 334 -36.79 12.37 -10.33
C GLY A 334 -36.54 11.83 -8.92
N ASN A 335 -37.02 10.62 -8.64
CA ASN A 335 -36.81 9.92 -7.37
C ASN A 335 -35.51 9.08 -7.33
N LYS A 336 -34.72 9.10 -8.42
CA LYS A 336 -33.47 8.36 -8.53
C LYS A 336 -32.25 9.27 -8.39
N VAL A 337 -31.12 8.63 -8.13
CA VAL A 337 -29.78 9.20 -8.20
C VAL A 337 -29.06 8.54 -9.36
N LYS A 338 -28.39 9.33 -10.20
CA LYS A 338 -27.61 8.85 -11.35
C LYS A 338 -26.21 9.43 -11.33
N LEU A 339 -25.28 8.77 -12.02
CA LEU A 339 -23.94 9.33 -12.27
C LEU A 339 -24.07 10.58 -13.14
N ALA A 340 -23.37 11.66 -12.76
CA ALA A 340 -23.16 12.78 -13.67
C ALA A 340 -22.27 12.31 -14.84
N TRP A 341 -22.55 12.77 -16.06
CA TRP A 341 -21.82 12.36 -17.28
C TRP A 341 -20.32 12.69 -17.26
N SER A 342 -19.84 13.43 -16.26
CA SER A 342 -18.49 14.00 -16.16
C SER A 342 -17.51 13.24 -15.24
N TRP A 343 -17.83 12.03 -14.74
CA TRP A 343 -17.01 11.34 -13.72
C TRP A 343 -16.53 9.92 -14.04
#